data_AF-A0A6G8JFN5-F1
#
_entry.id   AF-A0A6G8JFN5-F1
#
_cell.length_a   1.000
_cell.length_b   1.000
_cell.length_c   1.000
_cell.angle_alpha   90.00
_cell.angle_beta   90.00
_cell.angle_gamma   90.00
#
_symmetry.space_group_name_H-M   'P 1'
#
loop_
_entity.id
_entity.type
_entity.pdbx_description
1 polymer ?
#
loop_
_entity_poly.entity_id
_entity_poly.type
_entity_poly.pdbx_seq_one_letter_code
_entity_poly.pdbx_strand_id
1 'polypeptide(L)'
;MKKHFKLISVLAVSSMLSACANLDLGTILKPQQNQQVALTIPDGFAGKWVNKKNHRHKHCNPPAGDFLEQPLLIINPKQNHLELLTWASYKVLKFNSLTENAFNAQVEVTSQDIDPDTTSNVTQETLNAKLVNKNTLLIDGKRYYRCP
;
A
#
# COMPACT_ATOMS: atom_id res chain seq x y z
N MET A 1 -27.52 53.51 -58.58
CA MET A 1 -26.81 52.33 -59.15
C MET A 1 -27.03 51.17 -58.16
N LYS A 2 -27.63 50.02 -58.49
CA LYS A 2 -27.05 48.84 -59.21
C LYS A 2 -25.64 48.52 -58.71
N LYS A 3 -25.21 47.33 -58.27
CA LYS A 3 -25.73 45.93 -58.15
C LYS A 3 -24.88 45.24 -57.03
N HIS A 4 -25.14 44.08 -56.44
CA HIS A 4 -26.16 43.01 -56.55
C HIS A 4 -26.25 42.26 -55.20
N PHE A 5 -27.38 41.61 -54.89
CA PHE A 5 -27.44 40.48 -53.94
C PHE A 5 -27.38 39.14 -54.71
N LYS A 6 -26.80 38.09 -54.13
CA LYS A 6 -27.09 36.68 -54.48
C LYS A 6 -26.85 35.76 -53.27
N LEU A 7 -27.93 35.15 -52.78
CA LEU A 7 -27.88 33.96 -51.91
C LEU A 7 -27.41 32.75 -52.71
N ILE A 8 -26.79 31.78 -52.03
CA ILE A 8 -27.16 30.36 -52.16
C ILE A 8 -27.23 29.75 -50.75
N SER A 9 -28.40 29.22 -50.39
CA SER A 9 -28.64 28.45 -49.16
C SER A 9 -28.40 26.96 -49.41
N VAL A 10 -28.01 26.20 -48.37
CA VAL A 10 -28.32 24.77 -48.26
C VAL A 10 -28.74 24.45 -46.81
N LEU A 11 -30.05 24.21 -46.64
CA LEU A 11 -30.74 23.21 -45.80
C LEU A 11 -29.95 22.67 -44.58
N ALA A 12 -30.34 22.85 -43.31
CA ALA A 12 -31.64 22.65 -42.65
C ALA A 12 -32.20 21.22 -42.75
N VAL A 13 -32.06 20.43 -41.67
CA VAL A 13 -33.07 19.46 -41.20
C VAL A 13 -33.04 19.43 -39.67
N SER A 14 -34.21 19.59 -39.05
CA SER A 14 -34.43 19.40 -37.62
C SER A 14 -34.89 17.97 -37.34
N SER A 15 -34.42 17.34 -36.26
CA SER A 15 -35.04 16.14 -35.70
C SER A 15 -34.86 16.06 -34.19
N MET A 16 -35.75 16.76 -33.48
CA MET A 16 -36.07 16.41 -32.10
C MET A 16 -36.98 15.18 -32.06
N LEU A 17 -36.94 14.50 -30.90
CA LEU A 17 -37.90 13.54 -30.36
C LEU A 17 -37.77 12.04 -30.69
N SER A 18 -37.72 11.31 -29.57
CA SER A 18 -38.27 9.97 -29.34
C SER A 18 -37.49 8.75 -29.83
N ALA A 19 -36.57 8.29 -28.97
CA ALA A 19 -36.46 6.88 -28.67
C ALA A 19 -36.56 6.68 -27.16
N CYS A 20 -37.70 6.11 -26.76
CA CYS A 20 -38.12 5.56 -25.48
C CYS A 20 -37.08 5.35 -24.36
N ALA A 21 -37.57 5.61 -23.14
CA ALA A 21 -36.98 5.09 -21.93
C ALA A 21 -36.68 3.58 -22.02
N ASN A 22 -35.39 3.24 -21.93
CA ASN A 22 -34.98 2.19 -21.01
C ASN A 22 -34.25 2.89 -19.87
N LEU A 23 -34.99 3.15 -18.80
CA LEU A 23 -34.46 3.57 -17.51
C LEU A 23 -33.74 2.36 -16.90
N ASP A 24 -32.60 1.97 -17.46
CA ASP A 24 -31.79 0.88 -16.91
C ASP A 24 -31.06 1.35 -15.65
N LEU A 25 -31.86 1.42 -14.59
CA LEU A 25 -31.45 1.56 -13.20
C LEU A 25 -30.57 0.36 -12.74
N GLY A 26 -30.27 -0.59 -13.64
CA GLY A 26 -29.28 -1.66 -13.54
C GLY A 26 -27.82 -1.24 -13.79
N THR A 27 -27.57 -0.01 -14.29
CA THR A 27 -26.26 0.66 -14.07
C THR A 27 -26.20 1.39 -12.73
N ILE A 28 -26.87 0.80 -11.73
CA ILE A 28 -26.29 0.45 -10.43
C ILE A 28 -24.87 0.97 -10.29
N LEU A 29 -24.72 1.97 -9.43
CA LEU A 29 -23.51 2.22 -8.65
C LEU A 29 -22.77 0.90 -8.48
N LYS A 30 -21.71 0.63 -9.25
CA LYS A 30 -20.89 -0.57 -9.01
C LYS A 30 -20.51 -0.45 -7.53
N PRO A 31 -21.05 -1.30 -6.63
CA PRO A 31 -20.75 -1.15 -5.23
C PRO A 31 -19.25 -1.33 -5.18
N GLN A 32 -18.56 -0.30 -4.69
CA GLN A 32 -17.10 -0.25 -4.63
C GLN A 32 -16.66 -1.60 -4.09
N GLN A 33 -16.09 -2.41 -4.99
CA GLN A 33 -16.19 -3.87 -4.91
C GLN A 33 -15.75 -4.26 -3.52
N ASN A 34 -16.66 -4.86 -2.73
CA ASN A 34 -16.50 -5.01 -1.28
C ASN A 34 -15.16 -5.70 -1.03
N GLN A 35 -14.11 -4.90 -0.82
CA GLN A 35 -12.74 -5.38 -0.76
C GLN A 35 -12.72 -6.09 0.58
N GLN A 36 -12.86 -7.42 0.54
CA GLN A 36 -12.75 -8.24 1.73
C GLN A 36 -11.47 -7.79 2.40
N VAL A 37 -11.64 -7.16 3.57
CA VAL A 37 -10.52 -6.67 4.37
C VAL A 37 -9.79 -7.92 4.81
N ALA A 38 -8.81 -8.33 4.00
CA ALA A 38 -8.02 -9.51 4.28
C ALA A 38 -7.46 -9.33 5.68
N LEU A 39 -7.74 -10.24 6.60
CA LEU A 39 -7.37 -10.06 8.01
C LEU A 39 -5.87 -10.32 8.27
N THR A 40 -5.11 -10.54 7.20
CA THR A 40 -3.71 -10.95 7.20
C THR A 40 -2.94 -10.20 6.12
N ILE A 41 -1.69 -9.88 6.41
CA ILE A 41 -0.72 -9.39 5.42
C ILE A 41 -0.66 -10.34 4.20
N PRO A 42 -0.52 -9.88 2.94
CA PRO A 42 -0.43 -10.76 1.79
C PRO A 42 0.89 -11.54 1.77
N ASP A 43 0.88 -12.79 1.34
CA ASP A 43 2.07 -13.66 1.29
C ASP A 43 3.24 -13.07 0.47
N GLY A 44 2.95 -12.20 -0.51
CA GLY A 44 3.95 -11.46 -1.26
C GLY A 44 4.90 -10.61 -0.41
N PHE A 45 4.53 -10.26 0.82
CA PHE A 45 5.34 -9.49 1.78
C PHE A 45 6.16 -10.38 2.73
N ALA A 46 5.93 -11.70 2.77
CA ALA A 46 6.59 -12.60 3.70
C ALA A 46 8.13 -12.57 3.58
N GLY A 47 8.79 -12.79 4.72
CA GLY A 47 10.24 -13.04 4.80
C GLY A 47 11.03 -11.94 5.51
N LYS A 48 12.34 -11.97 5.29
CA LYS A 48 13.34 -11.06 5.85
C LYS A 48 13.69 -9.94 4.87
N TRP A 49 13.84 -8.72 5.37
CA TRP A 49 14.01 -7.50 4.59
C TRP A 49 15.02 -6.54 5.23
N VAL A 50 15.93 -5.96 4.45
CA VAL A 50 17.01 -5.08 4.95
C VAL A 50 17.03 -3.74 4.23
N ASN A 51 17.35 -2.65 4.94
CA ASN A 51 17.36 -1.30 4.35
C ASN A 51 18.58 -1.00 3.45
N LYS A 52 19.66 -1.80 3.53
CA LYS A 52 20.88 -1.68 2.72
C LYS A 52 20.85 -2.68 1.55
N LYS A 53 21.14 -2.21 0.33
CA LYS A 53 21.14 -3.00 -0.92
C LYS A 53 22.37 -3.91 -1.08
N ASN A 54 22.75 -4.67 -0.03
CA ASN A 54 23.98 -5.45 -0.02
C ASN A 54 23.70 -6.91 0.33
N HIS A 55 23.82 -7.81 -0.66
CA HIS A 55 23.38 -9.20 -0.58
C HIS A 55 24.33 -10.14 0.21
N ARG A 56 25.33 -9.61 0.93
CA ARG A 56 26.21 -10.44 1.77
C ARG A 56 25.41 -11.03 2.93
N HIS A 57 25.47 -12.34 3.15
CA HIS A 57 24.68 -13.06 4.17
C HIS A 57 24.68 -12.42 5.56
N LYS A 58 25.79 -11.78 5.96
CA LYS A 58 25.90 -11.04 7.23
C LYS A 58 24.86 -9.93 7.45
N HIS A 59 24.25 -9.40 6.39
CA HIS A 59 23.20 -8.39 6.50
C HIS A 59 21.82 -9.00 6.79
N CYS A 60 21.59 -10.24 6.38
CA CYS A 60 20.33 -10.97 6.55
C CYS A 60 20.30 -11.85 7.80
N ASN A 61 21.49 -12.16 8.34
CA ASN A 61 21.72 -12.78 9.62
C ASN A 61 22.87 -12.01 10.32
N PRO A 62 22.63 -10.78 10.80
CA PRO A 62 23.63 -10.05 11.57
C PRO A 62 23.93 -10.79 12.89
N PRO A 63 25.19 -10.78 13.37
CA PRO A 63 25.51 -11.30 14.69
C PRO A 63 24.82 -10.47 15.77
N ALA A 64 24.59 -11.07 16.94
CA ALA A 64 23.93 -10.41 18.06
C ALA A 64 24.71 -9.14 18.46
N GLY A 65 24.08 -7.97 18.32
CA GLY A 65 24.66 -6.65 18.55
C GLY A 65 24.62 -5.72 17.33
N ASP A 66 24.75 -6.24 16.11
CA ASP A 66 24.86 -5.43 14.88
C ASP A 66 23.52 -4.85 14.37
N PHE A 67 22.40 -5.21 15.01
CA PHE A 67 21.04 -4.80 14.61
C PHE A 67 20.84 -3.28 14.52
N LEU A 68 21.59 -2.52 15.34
CA LEU A 68 21.47 -1.07 15.45
C LEU A 68 22.00 -0.36 14.19
N GLU A 69 23.04 -0.91 13.57
CA GLU A 69 23.57 -0.39 12.30
C GLU A 69 22.74 -0.85 11.09
N GLN A 70 21.94 -1.91 11.25
CA GLN A 70 21.33 -2.67 10.16
C GLN A 70 19.95 -3.23 10.56
N PRO A 71 18.92 -2.37 10.60
CA PRO A 71 17.54 -2.80 10.87
C PRO A 71 17.10 -3.94 9.94
N LEU A 72 16.78 -5.08 10.56
CA LEU A 72 16.29 -6.28 9.88
C LEU A 72 14.78 -6.40 10.14
N LEU A 73 13.99 -6.19 9.09
CA LEU A 73 12.55 -6.29 9.10
C LEU A 73 12.12 -7.74 8.77
N ILE A 74 11.36 -8.37 9.66
CA ILE A 74 10.77 -9.70 9.48
C ILE A 74 9.25 -9.54 9.39
N ILE A 75 8.65 -10.13 8.35
CA ILE A 75 7.19 -10.13 8.15
C ILE A 75 6.70 -11.57 8.08
N ASN A 76 5.79 -11.94 8.99
CA ASN A 76 5.12 -13.24 8.99
C ASN A 76 3.60 -13.08 8.85
N PRO A 77 3.06 -13.21 7.61
CA PRO A 77 1.63 -13.18 7.33
C PRO A 77 0.78 -14.15 8.18
N LYS A 78 1.29 -15.36 8.43
CA LYS A 78 0.54 -16.40 9.18
C LYS A 78 0.30 -16.05 10.64
N GLN A 79 1.17 -15.23 11.22
CA GLN A 79 1.05 -14.71 12.58
C GLN A 79 0.52 -13.27 12.61
N ASN A 80 0.24 -12.68 11.43
CA ASN A 80 -0.01 -11.25 11.25
C ASN A 80 1.00 -10.37 12.01
N HIS A 81 2.28 -10.73 11.93
CA HIS A 81 3.34 -10.17 12.78
C HIS A 81 4.42 -9.46 11.94
N LEU A 82 4.92 -8.35 12.49
CA LEU A 82 6.00 -7.55 11.92
C LEU A 82 7.04 -7.27 13.02
N GLU A 83 8.27 -7.67 12.79
CA GLU A 83 9.37 -7.43 13.73
C GLU A 83 10.41 -6.55 13.03
N LEU A 84 10.83 -5.46 13.66
CA LEU A 84 11.96 -4.67 13.19
C LEU A 84 13.11 -4.89 14.17
N LEU A 85 13.94 -5.90 13.93
CA LEU A 85 15.08 -6.24 14.80
C LEU A 85 16.04 -5.05 14.91
N THR A 86 15.80 -4.29 15.97
CA THR A 86 16.28 -2.98 16.42
C THR A 86 15.72 -2.84 17.86
N TRP A 87 15.68 -1.61 18.41
CA TRP A 87 15.03 -1.30 19.67
C TRP A 87 13.49 -1.37 19.67
N ALA A 88 12.81 -1.63 18.54
CA ALA A 88 11.35 -1.53 18.42
C ALA A 88 10.68 -2.78 17.82
N SER A 89 9.59 -3.25 18.44
CA SER A 89 8.75 -4.37 17.96
C SER A 89 7.34 -3.89 17.60
N TYR A 90 6.73 -4.48 16.57
CA TYR A 90 5.49 -3.98 15.94
C TYR A 90 4.38 -5.05 15.89
N LYS A 91 3.44 -5.01 16.83
CA LYS A 91 2.29 -5.93 16.84
C LYS A 91 1.14 -5.35 16.02
N VAL A 92 0.73 -6.04 14.95
CA VAL A 92 -0.38 -5.59 14.11
C VAL A 92 -1.71 -5.73 14.87
N LEU A 93 -2.38 -4.61 15.09
CA LEU A 93 -3.70 -4.54 15.73
C LEU A 93 -4.84 -4.63 14.72
N LYS A 94 -4.67 -3.92 13.59
CA LYS A 94 -5.64 -3.90 12.48
C LYS A 94 -4.88 -3.79 11.18
N PHE A 95 -5.37 -4.46 10.15
CA PHE A 95 -4.78 -4.43 8.82
C PHE A 95 -5.88 -4.11 7.79
N ASN A 96 -5.56 -3.36 6.73
CA ASN A 96 -6.41 -3.25 5.57
C ASN A 96 -5.56 -3.38 4.28
N SER A 97 -5.94 -4.33 3.41
CA SER A 97 -5.35 -4.45 2.08
C SER A 97 -5.93 -3.35 1.19
N LEU A 98 -5.05 -2.58 0.53
CA LEU A 98 -5.44 -1.59 -0.47
C LEU A 98 -5.41 -2.22 -1.87
N THR A 99 -4.39 -3.04 -2.13
CA THR A 99 -4.19 -3.87 -3.33
C THR A 99 -3.36 -5.10 -2.97
N GLU A 100 -3.24 -6.09 -3.87
CA GLU A 100 -2.34 -7.24 -3.70
C GLU A 100 -0.89 -6.86 -3.36
N ASN A 101 -0.45 -5.67 -3.79
CA ASN A 101 0.90 -5.16 -3.60
C ASN A 101 0.99 -3.97 -2.62
N ALA A 102 -0.07 -3.62 -1.89
CA ALA A 102 -0.05 -2.51 -0.93
C ALA A 102 -1.06 -2.67 0.20
N PHE A 103 -0.64 -2.37 1.43
CA PHE A 103 -1.48 -2.42 2.62
C PHE A 103 -1.22 -1.25 3.56
N ASN A 104 -2.15 -0.99 4.47
CA ASN A 104 -1.87 -0.27 5.71
C ASN A 104 -2.16 -1.15 6.93
N ALA A 105 -1.47 -0.86 8.03
CA ALA A 105 -1.62 -1.56 9.29
C ALA A 105 -1.59 -0.56 10.45
N GLN A 106 -2.56 -0.65 11.36
CA GLN A 106 -2.43 -0.08 12.70
C GLN A 106 -1.59 -1.05 13.52
N VAL A 107 -0.51 -0.54 14.10
CA VAL A 107 0.51 -1.32 14.80
C VAL A 107 0.73 -0.74 16.20
N GLU A 108 0.80 -1.62 17.18
CA GLU A 108 1.27 -1.34 18.53
C GLU A 108 2.79 -1.45 18.51
N VAL A 109 3.47 -0.33 18.75
CA VAL A 109 4.93 -0.23 18.72
C VAL A 109 5.44 -0.25 20.15
N THR A 110 6.20 -1.28 20.51
CA THR A 110 6.90 -1.35 21.80
C THR A 110 8.37 -1.02 21.57
N SER A 111 8.81 0.13 22.07
CA SER A 111 10.19 0.60 21.98
C SER A 111 10.91 0.41 23.32
N GLN A 112 12.12 -0.16 23.27
CA GLN A 112 13.05 -0.22 24.40
C GLN A 112 14.08 0.91 24.26
N ASP A 113 14.14 1.80 25.24
CA ASP A 113 15.22 2.78 25.32
C ASP A 113 16.55 2.09 25.71
N ILE A 114 17.68 2.78 25.50
CA ILE A 114 19.03 2.22 25.70
C ILE A 114 19.35 2.00 27.19
N ASP A 115 18.63 2.69 28.07
CA ASP A 115 18.80 2.63 29.53
C ASP A 115 17.91 1.50 30.12
N PRO A 116 18.49 0.46 30.75
CA PRO A 116 17.72 -0.68 31.27
C PRO A 116 16.75 -0.32 32.40
N ASP A 117 16.89 0.86 33.04
CA ASP A 117 15.97 1.31 34.09
C ASP A 117 14.73 2.04 33.53
N THR A 118 14.63 2.21 32.21
CA THR A 118 13.48 2.85 31.55
C THR A 118 12.38 1.86 31.17
N THR A 119 11.13 2.21 31.51
CA THR A 119 9.95 1.47 31.06
C THR A 119 9.77 1.56 29.55
N SER A 120 9.57 0.42 28.89
CA SER A 120 9.29 0.36 27.45
C SER A 120 8.08 1.22 27.07
N ASN A 121 8.26 2.08 26.08
CA ASN A 121 7.21 2.95 25.59
C ASN A 121 6.33 2.20 24.58
N VAL A 122 5.02 2.15 24.83
CA VAL A 122 4.03 1.53 23.94
C VAL A 122 3.21 2.63 23.26
N THR A 123 3.28 2.70 21.93
CA THR A 123 2.53 3.66 21.11
C THR A 123 1.69 2.94 20.04
N GLN A 124 0.76 3.66 19.39
CA GLN A 124 0.02 3.15 18.24
C GLN A 124 0.31 4.00 17.01
N GLU A 125 0.76 3.35 15.94
CA GLU A 125 1.13 3.98 14.67
C GLU A 125 0.31 3.40 13.51
N THR A 126 0.28 4.09 12.37
CA THR A 126 -0.23 3.55 11.11
C THR A 126 0.91 3.41 10.11
N LEU A 127 1.27 2.16 9.82
CA LEU A 127 2.31 1.77 8.88
C LEU A 127 1.72 1.57 7.49
N ASN A 128 2.39 2.08 6.45
CA ASN A 128 1.99 1.93 5.05
C ASN A 128 3.04 1.15 4.27
N ALA A 129 2.63 0.02 3.69
CA ALA A 129 3.53 -0.89 2.98
C ALA A 129 3.18 -1.00 1.50
N LYS A 130 4.20 -1.05 0.64
CA LYS A 130 4.05 -1.30 -0.80
C LYS A 130 5.15 -2.19 -1.34
N LEU A 131 4.77 -3.33 -1.90
CA LEU A 131 5.66 -4.20 -2.66
C LEU A 131 5.91 -3.55 -4.03
N VAL A 132 7.17 -3.19 -4.32
CA VAL A 132 7.57 -2.59 -5.60
C VAL A 132 7.87 -3.67 -6.64
N ASN A 133 8.44 -4.78 -6.18
CA ASN A 133 8.64 -6.03 -6.91
C ASN A 133 8.94 -7.15 -5.89
N LYS A 134 9.04 -8.41 -6.35
CA LYS A 134 9.32 -9.57 -5.49
C LYS A 134 10.56 -9.46 -4.57
N ASN A 135 11.48 -8.55 -4.86
CA ASN A 135 12.73 -8.35 -4.11
C ASN A 135 12.82 -6.96 -3.43
N THR A 136 11.79 -6.11 -3.51
CA THR A 136 11.85 -4.72 -3.02
C THR A 136 10.52 -4.28 -2.42
N LEU A 137 10.59 -3.81 -1.17
CA LEU A 137 9.49 -3.34 -0.35
C LEU A 137 9.71 -1.86 0.00
N LEU A 138 8.62 -1.11 0.13
CA LEU A 138 8.59 0.20 0.77
C LEU A 138 7.75 0.11 2.04
N ILE A 139 8.24 0.68 3.14
CA ILE A 139 7.51 0.90 4.39
C ILE A 139 7.64 2.39 4.71
N ASP A 140 6.53 3.13 4.70
CA ASP A 140 6.46 4.59 4.93
C ASP A 140 7.53 5.36 4.14
N GLY A 141 7.66 5.01 2.85
CA GLY A 141 8.63 5.57 1.92
C GLY A 141 10.07 5.04 2.03
N LYS A 142 10.45 4.41 3.16
CA LYS A 142 11.77 3.79 3.34
C LYS A 142 11.85 2.48 2.55
N ARG A 143 12.95 2.26 1.84
CA ARG A 143 13.15 1.09 0.96
C ARG A 143 13.86 -0.05 1.68
N TYR A 144 13.31 -1.25 1.53
CA TYR A 144 13.87 -2.50 2.01
C TYR A 144 14.04 -3.49 0.85
N TYR A 145 15.05 -4.35 0.95
CA TYR A 145 15.42 -5.36 -0.04
C TYR A 145 15.24 -6.75 0.57
N ARG A 146 14.66 -7.67 -0.20
CA ARG A 146 14.43 -9.05 0.25
C ARG A 146 15.78 -9.75 0.49
N CYS A 147 15.89 -10.39 1.64
CA CYS A 147 16.95 -11.36 1.90
C CYS A 147 16.68 -12.67 1.13
N PRO A 148 17.72 -13.33 0.60
CA PRO A 148 17.59 -14.65 0.01
C PRO A 148 17.19 -15.71 1.05
#